data_AF-D8M6M8-F1
#
_entry.id   AF-D8M6M8-F1
#
_cell.length_a   1.000
_cell.length_b   1.000
_cell.length_c   1.000
_cell.angle_alpha   90.00
_cell.angle_beta   90.00
_cell.angle_gamma   90.00
#
_symmetry.space_group_name_H-M   'P 1'
#
loop_
_entity.id
_entity.type
_entity.pdbx_description
1 polymer ?
#
loop_
_entity_poly.entity_id
_entity_poly.type
_entity_poly.pdbx_seq_one_letter_code
_entity_poly.pdbx_strand_id
1 'polypeptide(L)' 'MIRLHYLGLIVEGLFNASVPEDLMPSGSFYDSVKHTWVVKDTAMEIGSVLRVKVDRIHDNNDGMINLICSFV' A
#
# COMPACT_ATOMS: atom_id res chain seq x y z
N MET A 1 7.27 -17.26 10.82
CA MET A 1 7.81 -16.06 10.14
C MET A 1 6.63 -15.31 9.57
N ILE A 2 6.27 -14.17 10.16
CA ILE A 2 5.18 -13.34 9.65
C ILE A 2 5.81 -12.47 8.55
N ARG A 3 5.53 -12.76 7.28
CA ARG A 3 5.82 -11.80 6.20
C ARG A 3 4.59 -10.91 6.08
N LEU A 4 4.67 -9.70 6.63
CA LEU A 4 3.68 -8.66 6.37
C LEU A 4 4.03 -8.04 5.02
N HIS A 5 3.25 -8.35 3.99
CA HIS A 5 3.36 -7.67 2.72
C HIS A 5 2.43 -6.44 2.72
N TYR A 6 2.91 -5.31 2.19
CA TYR A 6 2.13 -4.08 2.06
C TYR A 6 2.62 -3.28 0.84
N LEU A 7 1.75 -2.44 0.29
CA LEU A 7 2.16 -1.39 -0.64
C LEU A 7 2.46 -0.11 0.14
N GLY A 8 3.68 0.41 -0.01
CA GLY A 8 4.05 1.73 0.48
C GLY A 8 3.65 2.82 -0.52
N LEU A 9 3.16 3.94 0.00
CA LEU A 9 2.67 5.09 -0.75
C LEU A 9 3.18 6.38 -0.12
N ILE A 10 3.35 7.41 -0.94
CA ILE A 10 3.59 8.78 -0.47
C ILE A 10 2.43 9.63 -0.99
N VAL A 11 1.64 10.20 -0.07
CA VAL A 11 0.50 11.06 -0.40
C VAL A 11 0.97 12.50 -0.47
N GLU A 12 0.75 13.15 -1.61
CA GLU A 12 1.11 14.55 -1.88
C GLU A 12 2.60 14.88 -1.60
N GLY A 13 3.48 13.88 -1.69
CA GLY A 13 4.91 14.05 -1.41
C GLY A 13 5.27 14.24 0.08
N LEU A 14 4.30 14.11 1.00
CA LEU A 14 4.46 14.52 2.40
C LEU A 14 4.15 13.41 3.40
N PHE A 15 3.09 12.64 3.18
CA PHE A 15 2.62 11.67 4.17
C PHE A 15 2.93 10.24 3.74
N ASN A 16 3.53 9.49 4.67
CA ASN A 16 3.64 8.05 4.51
C ASN A 16 2.25 7.44 4.55
N ALA A 17 1.99 6.53 3.63
CA ALA A 17 0.79 5.75 3.59
C ALA A 17 1.11 4.30 3.24
N SER A 18 0.25 3.38 3.66
CA SER A 18 0.37 1.98 3.29
C SER A 18 -0.99 1.35 3.03
N VAL A 19 -1.00 0.41 2.09
CA VAL A 19 -2.11 -0.55 1.92
C VAL A 19 -1.61 -1.91 2.40
N PRO A 20 -2.04 -2.36 3.58
CA PRO A 20 -1.80 -3.72 4.07
C PRO A 20 -2.39 -4.79 3.13
N GLU A 21 -1.75 -5.96 3.07
CA GLU A 21 -2.22 -7.09 2.24
C GLU A 21 -3.68 -7.50 2.51
N ASP A 22 -4.14 -7.45 3.76
CA ASP A 22 -5.53 -7.76 4.14
C ASP A 22 -6.56 -6.74 3.64
N LEU A 23 -6.10 -5.54 3.27
CA LEU A 23 -6.93 -4.48 2.68
C LEU A 23 -6.77 -4.39 1.15
N MET A 24 -6.02 -5.32 0.55
CA MET A 24 -5.91 -5.43 -0.90
C MET A 24 -7.19 -6.03 -1.51
N PRO A 25 -7.51 -5.70 -2.76
CA PRO A 25 -8.54 -6.42 -3.50
C PRO A 25 -8.23 -7.91 -3.58
N SER A 26 -9.28 -8.74 -3.51
CA SER A 26 -9.13 -10.19 -3.67
C SER A 26 -8.44 -10.55 -4.99
N GLY A 27 -7.55 -11.54 -4.96
CA GLY A 27 -6.75 -11.95 -6.11
C GLY A 27 -5.50 -11.09 -6.35
N SER A 28 -5.24 -10.07 -5.52
CA SER A 28 -3.98 -9.33 -5.58
C SER A 28 -2.84 -10.17 -5.03
N PHE A 29 -1.66 -10.07 -5.64
CA PHE A 29 -0.48 -10.80 -5.18
C PHE A 29 0.82 -10.04 -5.54
N TYR A 30 1.88 -10.36 -4.82
CA TYR A 30 3.22 -9.87 -5.13
C TYR A 30 3.95 -10.81 -6.07
N ASP A 31 4.33 -10.33 -7.25
CA ASP A 31 5.22 -11.04 -8.18
C ASP A 31 6.67 -10.82 -7.73
N SER A 32 7.26 -11.87 -7.15
CA SER A 32 8.63 -11.84 -6.61
C SER A 32 9.73 -11.81 -7.68
N VAL A 33 9.42 -12.19 -8.92
CA VAL A 33 10.38 -12.18 -10.05
C VAL A 33 10.45 -10.78 -10.64
N LYS A 34 9.29 -10.14 -10.82
CA LYS A 34 9.21 -8.78 -11.37
C LYS A 34 9.32 -7.68 -10.32
N HIS A 35 9.26 -8.04 -9.04
CA HIS A 35 9.20 -7.10 -7.92
C HIS A 35 8.05 -6.10 -8.07
N THR A 36 6.88 -6.58 -8.53
CA THR A 36 5.68 -5.76 -8.75
C THR A 36 4.50 -6.34 -8.00
N TRP A 37 3.54 -5.48 -7.66
CA TRP A 37 2.28 -5.93 -7.09
C TRP A 37 1.22 -6.00 -8.17
N VAL A 38 0.55 -7.14 -8.33
CA VAL A 38 -0.53 -7.31 -9.29
C VAL A 38 -1.86 -7.12 -8.58
N VAL A 39 -2.69 -6.20 -9.07
CA VAL A 39 -4.05 -5.94 -8.58
C VAL A 39 -5.02 -6.05 -9.75
N LYS A 40 -6.00 -6.96 -9.67
CA LYS A 40 -7.00 -7.18 -10.74
C LYS A 40 -6.37 -7.28 -12.14
N ASP A 41 -5.39 -8.18 -12.29
CA ASP A 41 -4.63 -8.42 -13.53
C ASP A 41 -3.76 -7.24 -14.03
N THR A 42 -3.65 -6.17 -13.26
CA THR A 42 -2.79 -5.02 -13.58
C THR A 42 -1.55 -5.04 -12.68
N ALA A 43 -0.36 -5.11 -13.29
CA ALA A 43 0.89 -4.96 -12.57
C ALA A 43 1.12 -3.49 -12.21
N MET A 44 1.26 -3.20 -10.92
CA MET A 44 1.61 -1.89 -10.40
C MET A 44 3.13 -1.76 -10.34
N GLU A 45 3.65 -0.85 -11.14
CA GLU A 45 5.06 -0.46 -11.12
C GLU A 45 5.33 0.61 -10.06
N ILE A 46 6.56 0.65 -9.55
CA ILE A 46 7.02 1.72 -8.67
C ILE A 46 6.88 3.06 -9.40
N GLY A 47 6.30 4.06 -8.72
CA GLY A 47 6.01 5.37 -9.30
C GLY A 47 4.61 5.51 -9.90
N SER A 48 3.83 4.43 -9.96
CA SER A 48 2.41 4.51 -10.33
C SER A 48 1.63 5.36 -9.33
N VAL A 49 0.68 6.15 -9.84
CA VAL A 49 -0.25 6.91 -8.99
C VAL A 49 -1.45 6.03 -8.66
N LEU A 50 -1.77 5.91 -7.36
CA LEU A 50 -2.91 5.14 -6.89
C LEU A 50 -3.93 6.03 -6.21
N ARG A 51 -5.20 5.86 -6.59
CA ARG A 51 -6.31 6.43 -5.84
C ARG A 51 -6.70 5.47 -4.72
N VAL A 52 -6.61 5.95 -3.49
CA VAL A 52 -6.93 5.18 -2.28
C VAL A 52 -7.94 5.91 -1.41
N LYS A 53 -8.63 5.15 -0.56
CA LYS A 53 -9.39 5.66 0.57
C LYS A 53 -8.53 5.56 1.82
N VAL A 54 -8.45 6.65 2.59
CA VAL A 54 -7.84 6.60 3.94
C VAL A 54 -8.85 5.99 4.89
N ASP A 55 -8.49 4.87 5.52
CA ASP A 55 -9.34 4.19 6.49
C ASP A 55 -8.98 4.59 7.92
N ARG A 56 -7.68 4.71 8.23
CA ARG A 56 -7.18 5.03 9.57
C ARG A 56 -5.91 5.88 9.49
N ILE A 57 -5.71 6.71 10.51
CA ILE A 57 -4.46 7.44 10.72
C ILE A 57 -3.76 6.79 11.92
N HIS A 58 -2.52 6.34 11.73
CA HIS A 58 -1.69 5.79 12.77
C HIS A 58 -0.58 6.78 13.11
N ASP A 59 -0.55 7.26 14.35
CA ASP A 59 0.57 8.03 14.88
C ASP A 59 1.56 7.03 15.54
N ASN A 60 2.77 6.97 15.01
CA ASN A 60 3.80 6.06 15.52
C ASN A 60 4.46 6.56 16.82
N ASN A 61 3.98 7.66 17.42
CA ASN A 61 4.53 8.32 18.62
C ASN A 61 5.95 8.92 18.46
N ASP A 62 6.56 8.78 17.28
CA ASP A 62 7.86 9.36 16.92
C ASP A 62 7.72 10.59 15.99
N GLY A 63 6.51 11.16 15.91
CA GLY A 63 6.20 12.29 15.03
C GLY A 63 5.99 11.92 13.56
N MET A 64 6.00 10.63 13.23
CA MET A 64 5.63 10.12 11.90
C MET A 64 4.18 9.65 11.87
N ILE A 65 3.38 10.31 11.05
CA ILE A 65 2.03 9.90 10.71
C ILE A 65 2.10 8.89 9.56
N ASN A 66 1.46 7.73 9.74
CA ASN A 66 1.22 6.78 8.67
C ASN A 66 -0.28 6.63 8.38
N LEU A 67 -0.66 6.79 7.13
CA LEU A 67 -2.05 6.61 6.69
C LEU A 67 -2.25 5.15 6.29
N ILE A 68 -3.20 4.47 6.93
CA ILE A 68 -3.63 3.13 6.52
C ILE A 68 -4.77 3.28 5.52
N CYS A 69 -4.56 2.73 4.33
CA CYS A 69 -5.41 2.94 3.18
C CYS A 69 -5.96 1.61 2.60
N SER A 70 -7.03 1.72 1.84
CA SER A 70 -7.59 0.65 1.00
C SER A 70 -7.88 1.17 -0.42
N PHE A 71 -8.10 0.23 -1.34
CA PHE A 71 -8.51 0.55 -2.71
C PHE A 71 -9.97 1.03 -2.73
N VAL A 72 -10.29 1.96 -3.64
CA VAL A 72 -11.66 2.46 -3.90
C VAL A 72 -12.45 1.48 -4.76
#